data_AF-A0AAV7ZXB4-F1
#
_entry.id   AF-A0AAV7ZXB4-F1
#
_cell.length_a   1.000
_cell.length_b   1.000
_cell.length_c   1.000
_cell.angle_alpha   90.00
_cell.angle_beta   90.00
_cell.angle_gamma   90.00
#
_symmetry.space_group_name_H-M   'P 1'
#
loop_
_entity.id
_entity.type
_entity.pdbx_description
1 polymer ?
#
loop_
_entity_poly.entity_id
_entity_poly.type
_entity_poly.pdbx_seq_one_letter_code
_entity_poly.pdbx_strand_id
1 'polypeptide(L)'
;MPPKTRTRSKRAKHVKHKAKNDNKRVRTNLKKKQRTHLVRKKKPIVDFSKLSYETLLEIKQHYQINQETQDVQELSQLILAKFLKQAINEEKVIKDFLNFSKEY
;
A
#
# COMPACT_ATOMS: atom_id res chain seq x y z
N MET A 1 66.32 42.02 -8.71
CA MET A 1 65.63 40.86 -8.09
C MET A 1 64.54 40.37 -9.03
N PRO A 2 64.42 39.07 -9.34
CA PRO A 2 63.38 38.57 -10.24
C PRO A 2 62.01 38.51 -9.52
N PRO A 3 60.89 38.79 -10.21
CA PRO A 3 59.56 38.76 -9.62
C PRO A 3 59.11 37.32 -9.30
N LYS A 4 58.46 37.13 -8.14
CA LYS A 4 57.90 35.83 -7.72
C LYS A 4 56.85 35.36 -8.73
N THR A 5 57.16 34.31 -9.49
CA THR A 5 56.19 33.62 -10.35
C THR A 5 55.17 32.88 -9.49
N ARG A 6 53.86 33.20 -9.64
CA ARG A 6 52.78 32.41 -9.03
C ARG A 6 52.79 31.01 -9.61
N THR A 7 53.08 30.00 -8.80
CA THR A 7 52.98 28.59 -9.22
C THR A 7 51.52 28.24 -9.53
N ARG A 8 51.24 28.06 -10.82
CA ARG A 8 49.93 27.68 -11.37
C ARG A 8 49.65 26.22 -11.02
N SER A 9 48.97 25.94 -9.91
CA SER A 9 48.47 24.58 -9.64
C SER A 9 47.16 24.45 -8.84
N LYS A 10 46.43 25.54 -8.57
CA LYS A 10 45.07 25.43 -7.99
C LYS A 10 43.98 25.11 -9.02
N ARG A 11 44.13 25.56 -10.28
CA ARG A 11 43.12 25.40 -11.33
C ARG A 11 43.07 23.98 -11.91
N ALA A 12 44.22 23.32 -12.07
CA ALA A 12 44.30 21.97 -12.64
C ALA A 12 43.76 20.87 -11.70
N LYS A 13 43.92 21.03 -10.38
CA LYS A 13 43.32 20.12 -9.39
C LYS A 13 41.79 20.19 -9.45
N HIS A 14 41.23 21.39 -9.58
CA HIS A 14 39.78 21.62 -9.59
C HIS A 14 39.04 20.97 -10.79
N VAL A 15 39.69 20.88 -11.95
CA VAL A 15 39.11 20.23 -13.15
C VAL A 15 38.97 18.71 -12.96
N LYS A 16 39.95 18.07 -12.30
CA LYS A 16 39.89 16.62 -12.00
C LYS A 16 38.80 16.25 -10.99
N HIS A 17 38.49 17.14 -10.04
CA HIS A 17 37.40 16.91 -9.08
C HIS A 17 36.00 17.09 -9.70
N LYS A 18 35.85 18.00 -10.67
CA LYS A 18 34.58 18.21 -11.39
C LYS A 18 34.17 16.97 -12.20
N ALA A 19 35.10 16.38 -12.97
CA ALA A 19 34.84 15.19 -13.77
C ALA A 19 34.45 13.94 -12.94
N LYS A 20 35.02 13.77 -11.74
CA LYS A 20 34.67 12.66 -10.83
C LYS A 20 33.25 12.81 -10.24
N ASN A 21 32.78 14.03 -10.04
CA ASN A 21 31.43 14.30 -9.54
C ASN A 21 30.36 14.19 -10.64
N ASP A 22 30.69 14.56 -11.88
CA ASP A 22 29.77 14.42 -13.01
C ASP A 22 29.52 12.93 -13.35
N ASN A 23 30.55 12.09 -13.31
CA ASN A 23 30.39 10.63 -13.50
C ASN A 23 29.59 9.95 -12.37
N LYS A 24 29.68 10.44 -11.11
CA LYS A 24 28.80 9.97 -10.02
C LYS A 24 27.33 10.30 -10.31
N ARG A 25 27.04 11.52 -10.80
CA ARG A 25 25.68 11.96 -11.15
C ARG A 25 25.06 11.12 -12.28
N VAL A 26 25.85 10.76 -13.29
CA VAL A 26 25.40 9.92 -14.41
C VAL A 26 25.12 8.49 -13.95
N ARG A 27 26.00 7.88 -13.14
CA ARG A 27 25.82 6.52 -12.60
C ARG A 27 24.62 6.40 -11.66
N THR A 28 24.26 7.47 -10.95
CA THR A 28 23.07 7.52 -10.08
C THR A 28 21.74 7.68 -10.82
N ASN A 29 21.74 8.19 -12.06
CA ASN A 29 20.49 8.38 -12.83
C ASN A 29 20.17 7.19 -13.74
N LEU A 30 21.17 6.41 -14.18
CA LEU A 30 20.95 5.18 -14.96
C LEU A 30 20.23 4.10 -14.13
N LYS A 31 20.53 3.98 -12.83
CA LYS A 31 19.84 3.07 -11.90
C LYS A 31 18.45 3.54 -11.46
N LYS A 32 18.08 4.80 -11.70
CA LYS A 32 16.75 5.33 -11.33
C LYS A 32 15.64 4.91 -12.30
N LYS A 33 15.97 4.51 -13.54
CA LYS A 33 15.00 4.01 -14.53
C LYS A 33 14.72 2.51 -14.45
N GLN A 34 15.50 1.77 -13.65
CA GLN A 34 15.26 0.35 -13.34
C GLN A 34 14.86 0.13 -11.88
N ARG A 35 14.23 1.13 -11.24
CA ARG A 35 13.45 0.80 -10.05
C ARG A 35 12.29 -0.07 -10.53
N THR A 36 12.41 -1.39 -10.34
CA THR A 36 11.28 -2.30 -10.38
C THR A 36 10.22 -1.68 -9.48
N HIS A 37 9.11 -1.21 -10.07
CA HIS A 37 7.94 -0.88 -9.28
C HIS A 37 7.63 -2.16 -8.52
N LEU A 38 7.79 -2.13 -7.20
CA LEU A 38 7.24 -3.15 -6.35
C LEU A 38 5.74 -3.11 -6.65
N VAL A 39 5.27 -4.02 -7.51
CA VAL A 39 3.86 -4.18 -7.81
C VAL A 39 3.27 -4.57 -6.46
N ARG A 40 2.69 -3.59 -5.79
CA ARG A 40 2.09 -3.76 -4.48
C ARG A 40 0.93 -4.71 -4.73
N LYS A 41 1.15 -6.00 -4.44
CA LYS A 41 0.12 -7.03 -4.56
C LYS A 41 -1.08 -6.50 -3.77
N LYS A 42 -2.16 -6.15 -4.46
CA LYS A 42 -3.38 -5.69 -3.81
C LYS A 42 -3.85 -6.87 -2.95
N LYS A 43 -4.05 -6.62 -1.65
CA LYS A 43 -4.69 -7.63 -0.80
C LYS A 43 -6.08 -7.88 -1.39
N PRO A 44 -6.56 -9.14 -1.43
CA PRO A 44 -7.93 -9.40 -1.80
C PRO A 44 -8.84 -8.63 -0.83
N ILE A 45 -9.73 -7.80 -1.39
CA ILE A 45 -10.75 -7.08 -0.64
C ILE A 45 -12.05 -7.84 -0.83
N VAL A 46 -12.77 -8.07 0.27
CA VAL A 46 -14.10 -8.69 0.24
C VAL A 46 -15.06 -7.72 -0.43
N ASP A 47 -15.78 -8.21 -1.44
CA ASP A 47 -16.73 -7.42 -2.21
C ASP A 47 -18.15 -7.85 -1.88
N PHE A 48 -18.78 -7.13 -0.93
CA PHE A 48 -20.15 -7.38 -0.48
C PHE A 48 -21.20 -6.98 -1.52
N SER A 49 -20.84 -6.21 -2.56
CA SER A 49 -21.80 -5.83 -3.61
C SER A 49 -22.28 -7.02 -4.45
N LYS A 50 -21.59 -8.16 -4.34
CA LYS A 50 -21.94 -9.42 -5.01
C LYS A 50 -23.01 -10.22 -4.28
N LEU A 51 -23.34 -9.87 -3.04
CA LEU A 51 -24.38 -10.55 -2.26
C LEU A 51 -25.77 -10.08 -2.71
N SER A 52 -26.78 -10.94 -2.52
CA SER A 52 -28.17 -10.53 -2.76
C SER A 52 -28.58 -9.45 -1.77
N TYR A 53 -29.56 -8.62 -2.17
CA TYR A 53 -30.10 -7.58 -1.29
C TYR A 53 -30.70 -8.17 -0.01
N GLU A 54 -31.34 -9.34 -0.10
CA GLU A 54 -31.90 -10.07 1.05
C GLU A 54 -30.80 -10.46 2.05
N THR A 55 -29.70 -11.05 1.58
CA THR A 55 -28.55 -11.39 2.43
C THR A 55 -27.94 -10.14 3.06
N LEU A 56 -27.85 -9.03 2.32
CA LEU A 56 -27.36 -7.76 2.87
C LEU A 56 -28.29 -7.21 3.96
N LEU A 57 -29.61 -7.37 3.82
CA LEU A 57 -30.57 -7.00 4.85
C LEU A 57 -30.46 -7.88 6.11
N GLU A 58 -30.30 -9.19 5.96
CA GLU A 58 -30.07 -10.10 7.09
C GLU A 58 -28.78 -9.73 7.84
N ILE A 59 -27.69 -9.47 7.10
CA ILE A 59 -26.42 -9.04 7.67
C ILE A 59 -26.58 -7.69 8.39
N LYS A 60 -27.31 -6.74 7.81
CA LYS A 60 -27.61 -5.43 8.42
C LYS A 60 -28.33 -5.60 9.76
N GLN A 61 -29.31 -6.49 9.83
CA GLN A 61 -30.04 -6.81 11.06
C GLN A 61 -29.13 -7.48 12.09
N HIS A 62 -28.36 -8.49 11.70
CA HIS A 62 -27.43 -9.19 12.59
C HIS A 62 -26.39 -8.24 13.18
N TYR A 63 -25.90 -7.30 12.36
CA TYR A 63 -24.99 -6.27 12.82
C TYR A 63 -25.65 -5.11 13.56
N GLN A 64 -26.98 -5.04 13.68
CA GLN A 64 -27.68 -3.90 14.30
C GLN A 64 -27.23 -2.55 13.68
N ILE A 65 -27.27 -2.45 12.35
CA ILE A 65 -26.98 -1.20 11.63
C ILE A 65 -28.28 -0.40 11.48
N ASN A 66 -28.42 0.67 12.28
CA ASN A 66 -29.64 1.47 12.39
C ASN A 66 -29.85 2.48 11.24
N GLN A 67 -29.04 2.44 10.19
CA GLN A 67 -29.15 3.38 9.06
C GLN A 67 -30.19 2.87 8.06
N GLU A 68 -31.17 3.71 7.74
CA GLU A 68 -32.16 3.43 6.71
C GLU A 68 -31.60 3.79 5.33
N THR A 69 -30.99 2.82 4.67
CA THR A 69 -30.56 2.91 3.27
C THR A 69 -31.21 1.78 2.47
N GLN A 70 -31.73 2.12 1.28
CA GLN A 70 -32.30 1.17 0.32
C GLN A 70 -31.34 0.87 -0.84
N ASP A 71 -30.26 1.65 -0.99
CA ASP A 71 -29.24 1.40 -2.01
C ASP A 71 -28.32 0.22 -1.59
N VAL A 72 -28.18 -0.74 -2.50
CA VAL A 72 -27.31 -1.91 -2.37
C VAL A 72 -25.85 -1.49 -2.20
N GLN A 73 -25.40 -0.47 -2.95
CA GLN A 73 -24.00 -0.03 -2.86
C GLN A 73 -23.71 0.58 -1.48
N GLU A 74 -24.57 1.47 -1.01
CA GLU A 74 -24.45 2.07 0.33
C GLU A 74 -24.51 1.00 1.43
N LEU A 75 -25.49 0.08 1.36
CA LEU A 75 -25.60 -1.03 2.31
C LEU A 75 -24.33 -1.88 2.35
N SER A 76 -23.77 -2.23 1.20
CA SER A 76 -22.54 -3.03 1.11
C SER A 76 -21.34 -2.31 1.76
N GLN A 77 -21.23 -0.99 1.59
CA GLN A 77 -20.17 -0.18 2.19
C GLN A 77 -20.33 -0.04 3.70
N LEU A 78 -21.56 0.11 4.18
CA LEU A 78 -21.86 0.18 5.63
C LEU A 78 -21.52 -1.13 6.33
N ILE A 79 -21.90 -2.26 5.72
CA ILE A 79 -21.57 -3.61 6.22
C ILE A 79 -20.06 -3.80 6.22
N LEU A 80 -19.36 -3.48 5.13
CA LEU A 80 -17.91 -3.59 5.05
C LEU A 80 -17.22 -2.76 6.15
N ALA A 81 -17.67 -1.52 6.36
CA ALA A 81 -17.12 -0.63 7.37
C ALA A 81 -17.30 -1.20 8.80
N LYS A 82 -18.42 -1.86 9.08
CA LYS A 82 -18.67 -2.49 10.38
C LYS A 82 -17.90 -3.80 10.54
N PHE A 83 -17.84 -4.63 9.50
CA PHE A 83 -17.07 -5.86 9.45
C PHE A 83 -15.58 -5.61 9.73
N LEU A 84 -14.97 -4.60 9.10
CA LEU A 84 -13.55 -4.27 9.30
C LEU A 84 -13.21 -3.77 10.71
N LYS A 85 -14.20 -3.29 11.48
CA LYS A 85 -14.01 -2.85 12.86
C LYS A 85 -14.17 -3.98 13.87
N GLN A 86 -14.69 -5.13 13.47
CA GLN A 86 -14.96 -6.24 14.37
C GLN A 86 -13.64 -6.96 14.73
N ALA A 87 -13.39 -7.14 16.02
CA ALA A 87 -12.30 -7.96 16.49
C ALA A 87 -12.66 -9.44 16.28
N ILE A 88 -11.83 -10.16 15.54
CA ILE A 88 -12.03 -11.58 15.26
C ILE A 88 -11.10 -12.40 16.16
N ASN A 89 -11.67 -13.32 16.93
CA ASN A 89 -10.91 -14.39 17.57
C ASN A 89 -10.86 -15.59 16.61
N GLU A 90 -9.75 -15.75 15.91
CA GLU A 90 -9.58 -16.73 14.84
C GLU A 90 -9.87 -18.17 15.31
N GLU A 91 -9.39 -18.55 16.50
CA GLU A 91 -9.57 -19.89 17.04
C GLU A 91 -11.04 -20.22 17.29
N LYS A 92 -11.78 -19.26 17.87
CA LYS A 92 -13.23 -19.40 18.10
C LYS A 92 -13.98 -19.55 16.78
N VAL A 93 -13.70 -18.67 15.81
CA VAL A 93 -14.40 -18.69 14.51
C VAL A 93 -14.17 -20.01 13.77
N ILE A 94 -12.94 -20.53 13.76
CA ILE A 94 -12.64 -21.80 13.11
C ILE A 94 -13.36 -22.95 13.83
N LYS A 95 -13.36 -22.96 15.16
CA LYS A 95 -14.05 -24.02 15.93
C LYS A 95 -15.56 -23.99 15.70
N ASP A 96 -16.17 -22.81 15.73
CA ASP A 96 -17.60 -22.63 15.50
C ASP A 96 -17.97 -23.07 14.07
N PHE A 97 -17.14 -22.73 13.07
CA PHE A 97 -17.33 -23.17 11.69
C PHE A 97 -17.22 -24.70 11.53
N LEU A 98 -16.21 -25.32 12.12
CA LEU A 98 -16.03 -26.77 12.06
C LEU A 98 -17.15 -27.54 12.79
N ASN A 99 -17.73 -26.97 13.83
CA ASN A 99 -18.89 -27.56 14.50
C ASN A 99 -20.14 -27.45 13.62
N PHE A 100 -20.36 -26.29 13.00
CA PHE A 100 -21.46 -26.09 12.06
C PHE A 100 -21.40 -27.06 10.88
N SER A 101 -20.22 -27.25 10.26
CA SER A 101 -20.05 -28.20 9.14
C SER A 101 -20.18 -29.69 9.51
N LYS A 102 -20.30 -30.03 10.80
CA LYS A 102 -20.60 -31.41 11.23
C LYS A 102 -22.09 -31.63 11.46
N GLU A 103 -22.84 -30.57 11.70
CA GLU A 103 -24.29 -30.60 11.93
C GLU A 103 -25.08 -30.71 10.62
N TYR A 104 -24.46 -30.29 9.51
CA TYR A 104 -24.97 -30.33 8.14
C TYR A 104 -24.15 -31.27 7.27
#